data_AF-A0A944C3Y8-F1
#
_entry.id   AF-A0A944C3Y8-F1
#
_cell.length_a   1.000
_cell.length_b   1.000
_cell.length_c   1.000
_cell.angle_alpha   90.00
_cell.angle_beta   90.00
_cell.angle_gamma   90.00
#
_symmetry.space_group_name_H-M   'P 1'
#
loop_
_entity.id
_entity.type
_entity.pdbx_description
1 polymer ?
#
loop_
_entity_poly.entity_id
_entity_poly.type
_entity_poly.pdbx_seq_one_letter_code
_entity_poly.pdbx_strand_id
1 'polypeptide(L)'
;MKSPQHIRIADYAYPLPDERIAKYPLAQRDRSKLLVYRQGKISEDAFFHLPDYVAKGELMVFNNTRVIRARLHFRKTTGALIEIFCLEPLEPADYQLNFAATGSVAWTCLVGNLKKWKEGELSQTVNVGGRQLTLTARREGVHATGHVIRFGWNDSTISFSEVLEAIGELPIPPYLNRATEEADLTTYQTVYSKVKGSVAAPTAGLHFTPEVLQALDEKGVERNEVTLHVGAGTFRPVKSEEIGGHAMHSEWISVNRTTLERLLAHGGRCVAVGTTSVRTLESLYYLGIIVHRTPETAPEELHVPQWMPYEEEDSTPEPAATEALQWLLNYMLAHEMDVLHADTQIIIAPGYNYHIVRAIVTNFHQPQSTLLLLVSALVGEDWRRIYDYALSHDFRFLSYGDSSFLEPSPELLPLVDEDGNVIGSATRRECHSGSKLLHPVVHLHVFNPAGELYLQRRPLWKDIQPGKWDTAVGGHVDFGEEILSALLRETREELGLTDFEPEFMQKYVFESEREKELVHVFRIVTTKTPHPTDELDGGRFFSEEEIRQRLQTNFFTPNFEQEWKRLFGANS
;
A
#
# COMPACT_ATOMS: atom_id res chain seq x y z
N MET A 1 11.77 -6.15 -10.61
CA MET A 1 11.26 -4.75 -10.80
C MET A 1 12.38 -3.78 -10.39
N LYS A 2 12.31 -2.45 -10.62
CA LYS A 2 13.20 -1.56 -9.82
C LYS A 2 12.82 -1.76 -8.36
N SER A 3 13.81 -1.99 -7.48
CA SER A 3 13.54 -2.05 -6.03
C SER A 3 12.70 -0.82 -5.65
N PRO A 4 11.57 -0.97 -4.92
CA PRO A 4 10.73 0.16 -4.53
C PRO A 4 11.47 1.24 -3.74
N GLN A 5 12.62 0.89 -3.17
CA GLN A 5 13.53 1.83 -2.52
C GLN A 5 14.02 2.93 -3.46
N HIS A 6 14.16 2.67 -4.76
CA HIS A 6 14.61 3.64 -5.77
C HIS A 6 13.48 4.46 -6.42
N ILE A 7 12.24 4.30 -5.95
CA ILE A 7 11.13 5.12 -6.43
C ILE A 7 11.41 6.57 -6.07
N ARG A 8 11.43 7.45 -7.07
CA ARG A 8 11.55 8.90 -6.86
C ARG A 8 10.18 9.45 -6.51
N ILE A 9 10.06 10.08 -5.35
CA ILE A 9 8.76 10.55 -4.88
C ILE A 9 8.18 11.66 -5.77
N ALA A 10 9.04 12.37 -6.51
CA ALA A 10 8.65 13.38 -7.48
C ALA A 10 7.79 12.83 -8.64
N ASP A 11 7.93 11.54 -8.97
CA ASP A 11 7.15 10.90 -10.05
C ASP A 11 5.67 10.73 -9.65
N TYR A 12 5.39 10.84 -8.35
CA TYR A 12 4.08 10.81 -7.70
C TYR A 12 3.57 12.21 -7.35
N ALA A 13 4.00 13.22 -8.11
CA ALA A 13 3.47 14.57 -8.03
C ALA A 13 2.24 14.74 -8.95
N TYR A 14 1.29 15.54 -8.49
CA TYR A 14 0.17 16.03 -9.29
C TYR A 14 -0.26 17.40 -8.72
N PRO A 15 -0.88 18.28 -9.53
CA PRO A 15 -1.30 19.58 -9.04
C PRO A 15 -2.50 19.43 -8.08
N LEU A 16 -2.31 19.81 -6.82
CA LEU A 16 -3.38 19.87 -5.82
C LEU A 16 -3.63 21.33 -5.40
N PRO A 17 -4.59 22.03 -6.02
CA PRO A 17 -4.97 23.39 -5.61
C PRO A 17 -5.58 23.40 -4.20
N ASP A 18 -5.28 24.43 -3.41
CA ASP A 18 -5.83 24.61 -2.06
C ASP A 18 -7.38 24.62 -2.03
N GLU A 19 -8.01 25.11 -3.09
CA GLU A 19 -9.48 25.11 -3.25
C GLU A 19 -10.10 23.72 -3.38
N ARG A 20 -9.31 22.71 -3.76
CA ARG A 20 -9.74 21.30 -3.80
C ARG A 20 -9.64 20.63 -2.43
N ILE A 21 -8.97 21.23 -1.44
CA ILE A 21 -8.82 20.67 -0.10
C ILE A 21 -10.04 21.04 0.76
N ALA A 22 -10.85 20.04 1.13
CA ALA A 22 -11.99 20.25 2.00
C ALA A 22 -11.55 20.51 3.45
N LYS A 23 -11.88 21.71 3.98
CA LYS A 23 -11.58 22.09 5.37
C LYS A 23 -12.57 21.56 6.39
N TYR A 24 -13.78 21.25 5.93
CA TYR A 24 -14.89 20.72 6.73
C TYR A 24 -15.60 19.62 5.91
N PRO A 25 -16.19 18.62 6.57
CA PRO A 25 -17.00 17.62 5.89
C PRO A 25 -18.34 18.23 5.45
N LEU A 26 -19.03 17.52 4.57
CA LEU A 26 -20.44 17.82 4.28
C LEU A 26 -21.30 17.56 5.52
N ALA A 27 -22.41 18.30 5.65
CA ALA A 27 -23.37 18.12 6.73
C ALA A 27 -23.96 16.70 6.76
N GLN A 28 -24.27 16.15 5.57
CA GLN A 28 -24.54 14.73 5.36
C GLN A 28 -23.32 14.12 4.68
N ARG A 29 -22.54 13.34 5.42
CA ARG A 29 -21.21 12.88 4.97
C ARG A 29 -21.29 11.89 3.82
N ASP A 30 -22.34 11.07 3.80
CA ASP A 30 -22.62 10.09 2.74
C ASP A 30 -23.13 10.71 1.43
N ARG A 31 -23.38 12.02 1.41
CA ARG A 31 -23.63 12.79 0.18
C ARG A 31 -22.34 13.21 -0.53
N SER A 32 -21.17 12.86 0.00
CA SER A 32 -19.89 13.08 -0.68
C SER A 32 -19.83 12.30 -1.99
N LYS A 33 -18.98 12.73 -2.91
CA LYS A 33 -18.78 12.00 -4.16
C LYS A 33 -18.03 10.69 -3.89
N LEU A 34 -18.33 9.69 -4.71
CA LEU A 34 -17.65 8.42 -4.79
C LEU A 34 -17.11 8.25 -6.21
N LEU A 35 -15.79 8.25 -6.36
CA LEU A 35 -15.15 7.80 -7.59
C LEU A 35 -15.13 6.27 -7.58
N VAL A 36 -15.62 5.66 -8.65
CA VAL A 36 -15.62 4.19 -8.78
C VAL A 36 -14.64 3.83 -9.88
N TYR A 37 -13.51 3.24 -9.47
CA TYR A 37 -12.58 2.57 -10.36
C TYR A 37 -12.81 1.06 -10.28
N ARG A 38 -13.34 0.47 -11.34
CA ARG A 38 -13.66 -0.94 -11.42
C ARG A 38 -13.16 -1.50 -12.74
N GLN A 39 -12.22 -2.43 -12.68
CA GLN A 39 -11.69 -3.14 -13.86
C GLN A 39 -11.23 -2.18 -14.98
N GLY A 40 -10.41 -1.17 -14.63
CA GLY A 40 -9.87 -0.19 -15.59
C GLY A 40 -10.85 0.94 -15.99
N LYS A 41 -12.11 0.89 -15.56
CA LYS A 41 -13.14 1.90 -15.85
C LYS A 41 -13.32 2.84 -14.68
N ILE A 42 -13.36 4.15 -14.96
CA ILE A 42 -13.63 5.21 -13.99
C ILE A 42 -15.06 5.71 -14.19
N SER A 43 -15.81 5.85 -13.11
CA SER A 43 -17.13 6.47 -13.06
C SER A 43 -17.32 7.25 -11.75
N GLU A 44 -18.42 7.99 -11.64
CA GLU A 44 -18.77 8.79 -10.48
C GLU A 44 -20.16 8.38 -9.97
N ASP A 45 -20.29 8.32 -8.65
CA ASP A 45 -21.56 8.16 -7.94
C ASP A 45 -21.51 8.96 -6.62
N ALA A 46 -22.52 8.82 -5.77
CA ALA A 46 -22.53 9.33 -4.40
C ALA A 46 -22.17 8.22 -3.40
N PHE A 47 -21.55 8.59 -2.28
CA PHE A 47 -21.07 7.61 -1.30
C PHE A 47 -22.17 6.75 -0.70
N PHE A 48 -23.40 7.25 -0.57
CA PHE A 48 -24.53 6.44 -0.09
C PHE A 48 -24.89 5.26 -1.01
N HIS A 49 -24.44 5.25 -2.28
CA HIS A 49 -24.55 4.10 -3.18
C HIS A 49 -23.36 3.12 -3.10
N LEU A 50 -22.37 3.35 -2.23
CA LEU A 50 -21.26 2.40 -1.99
C LEU A 50 -21.74 0.94 -1.82
N PRO A 51 -22.84 0.65 -1.09
CA PRO A 51 -23.33 -0.72 -0.96
C PRO A 51 -23.56 -1.41 -2.30
N ASP A 52 -23.94 -0.70 -3.37
CA ASP A 52 -24.20 -1.27 -4.70
C ASP A 52 -22.95 -1.89 -5.34
N TYR A 53 -21.77 -1.41 -4.96
CA TYR A 53 -20.49 -1.88 -5.47
C TYR A 53 -19.91 -3.05 -4.68
N VAL A 54 -20.44 -3.37 -3.49
CA VAL A 54 -19.99 -4.52 -2.70
C VAL A 54 -20.98 -5.67 -2.87
N ALA A 55 -20.49 -6.86 -3.22
CA ALA A 55 -21.36 -8.01 -3.46
C ALA A 55 -21.86 -8.61 -2.13
N LYS A 56 -23.01 -9.27 -2.20
CA LYS A 56 -23.58 -9.99 -1.05
C LYS A 56 -22.62 -11.09 -0.60
N GLY A 57 -22.44 -11.21 0.70
CA GLY A 57 -21.56 -12.21 1.32
C GLY A 57 -20.08 -11.83 1.26
N GLU A 58 -19.72 -10.62 0.82
CA GLU A 58 -18.33 -10.17 0.92
C GLU A 58 -18.02 -9.58 2.28
N LEU A 59 -16.74 -9.66 2.66
CA LEU A 59 -16.22 -9.08 3.88
C LEU A 59 -15.67 -7.67 3.65
N MET A 60 -16.17 -6.70 4.42
CA MET A 60 -15.61 -5.36 4.57
C MET A 60 -14.94 -5.21 5.93
N VAL A 61 -13.71 -4.68 5.95
CA VAL A 61 -12.92 -4.50 7.17
C VAL A 61 -12.65 -3.02 7.44
N PHE A 62 -12.97 -2.60 8.67
CA PHE A 62 -12.93 -1.20 9.11
C PHE A 62 -11.91 -1.00 10.23
N ASN A 63 -11.18 0.12 10.23
CA ASN A 63 -10.37 0.52 11.38
C ASN A 63 -11.24 1.24 12.42
N ASN A 64 -11.48 0.62 13.58
CA ASN A 64 -12.35 1.17 14.63
C ASN A 64 -11.61 2.06 15.65
N THR A 65 -10.38 2.48 15.34
CA THR A 65 -9.63 3.39 16.21
C THR A 65 -10.34 4.74 16.37
N ARG A 66 -10.19 5.33 17.55
CA ARG A 66 -10.75 6.62 17.94
C ARG A 66 -9.65 7.59 18.28
N VAL A 67 -9.74 8.80 17.70
CA VAL A 67 -8.73 9.84 17.90
C VAL A 67 -8.79 10.37 19.33
N ILE A 68 -7.64 10.46 19.99
CA ILE A 68 -7.49 11.02 21.33
C ILE A 68 -7.09 12.49 21.29
N ARG A 69 -7.36 13.22 22.38
CA ARG A 69 -6.94 14.61 22.57
C ARG A 69 -5.45 14.69 22.93
N ALA A 70 -4.60 14.39 21.96
CA ALA A 70 -3.17 14.15 22.17
C ALA A 70 -2.27 15.40 22.16
N ARG A 71 -2.80 16.60 21.85
CA ARG A 71 -2.01 17.83 21.83
C ARG A 71 -2.20 18.61 23.13
N LEU A 72 -1.13 18.73 23.93
CA LEU A 72 -1.12 19.42 25.21
C LEU A 72 -0.35 20.74 25.11
N HIS A 73 -0.84 21.76 25.80
CA HIS A 73 -0.24 23.09 25.82
C HIS A 73 0.24 23.43 27.22
N PHE A 74 1.50 23.85 27.36
CA PHE A 74 2.07 24.34 28.61
C PHE A 74 2.60 25.75 28.43
N ARG A 75 2.26 26.65 29.35
CA ARG A 75 2.79 28.02 29.36
C ARG A 75 3.83 28.17 30.45
N LYS A 76 5.06 28.53 30.08
CA LYS A 76 6.13 28.83 31.03
C LYS A 76 5.84 30.13 31.77
N THR A 77 6.48 30.33 32.92
CA THR A 77 6.49 31.62 33.66
C THR A 77 6.99 32.78 32.82
N THR A 78 7.86 32.51 31.82
CA THR A 78 8.33 33.50 30.83
C THR A 78 7.28 33.88 29.79
N GLY A 79 6.09 33.30 29.82
CA GLY A 79 5.00 33.49 28.85
C GLY A 79 5.09 32.61 27.60
N ALA A 80 6.22 31.91 27.39
CA ALA A 80 6.42 31.02 26.24
C ALA A 80 5.47 29.82 26.25
N LEU A 81 4.81 29.55 25.13
CA LEU A 81 3.98 28.37 24.90
C LEU A 81 4.83 27.21 24.37
N ILE A 82 4.75 26.08 25.06
CA ILE A 82 5.33 24.79 24.64
C ILE A 82 4.17 23.87 24.27
N GLU A 83 4.20 23.33 23.06
CA GLU A 83 3.24 22.33 22.59
C GLU A 83 3.88 20.95 22.75
N ILE A 84 3.15 20.00 23.34
CA ILE A 84 3.56 18.60 23.46
C ILE A 84 2.50 17.77 22.76
N PHE A 85 2.89 17.10 21.67
CA PHE A 85 2.02 16.22 20.91
C PHE A 85 2.37 14.77 21.21
N CYS A 86 1.52 14.11 22.01
CA CYS A 86 1.63 12.69 22.36
C CYS A 86 1.51 11.83 21.10
N LEU A 87 2.45 10.90 20.91
CA LEU A 87 2.46 10.02 19.73
C LEU A 87 2.08 8.59 20.10
N GLU A 88 2.77 8.03 21.08
CA GLU A 88 2.59 6.66 21.54
C GLU A 88 3.03 6.53 23.01
N PRO A 89 2.38 5.65 23.79
CA PRO A 89 2.76 5.35 25.15
C PRO A 89 4.10 4.62 25.20
N LEU A 90 4.88 4.89 26.24
CA LEU A 90 6.16 4.21 26.50
C LEU A 90 6.13 3.47 27.84
N GLU A 91 5.59 4.09 28.88
CA GLU A 91 5.47 3.47 30.20
C GLU A 91 4.14 3.84 30.88
N PRO A 92 3.25 2.86 31.11
CA PRO A 92 3.21 1.53 30.47
C PRO A 92 3.19 1.62 28.94
N ALA A 93 3.75 0.63 28.23
CA ALA A 93 3.71 0.59 26.76
C ALA A 93 2.33 0.18 26.22
N ASP A 94 1.58 -0.64 26.97
CA ASP A 94 0.22 -1.00 26.61
C ASP A 94 -0.71 0.22 26.74
N TYR A 95 -1.48 0.50 25.68
CA TYR A 95 -2.38 1.66 25.61
C TYR A 95 -3.46 1.64 26.69
N GLN A 96 -4.04 0.48 27.01
CA GLN A 96 -5.12 0.39 28.00
C GLN A 96 -4.56 0.63 29.40
N LEU A 97 -3.44 -0.03 29.74
CA LEU A 97 -2.75 0.18 31.01
C LEU A 97 -2.26 1.62 31.15
N ASN A 98 -1.74 2.22 30.07
CA ASN A 98 -1.27 3.59 30.08
C ASN A 98 -2.41 4.58 30.31
N PHE A 99 -3.51 4.45 29.59
CA PHE A 99 -4.67 5.33 29.76
C PHE A 99 -5.35 5.17 31.12
N ALA A 100 -5.32 3.98 31.71
CA ALA A 100 -5.84 3.71 33.05
C ALA A 100 -4.86 4.11 34.18
N ALA A 101 -3.58 4.34 33.86
CA ALA A 101 -2.58 4.67 34.86
C ALA A 101 -2.89 5.99 35.57
N THR A 102 -2.57 6.03 36.86
CA THR A 102 -2.76 7.18 37.74
C THR A 102 -1.41 7.70 38.24
N GLY A 103 -1.29 9.02 38.41
CA GLY A 103 -0.11 9.66 38.99
C GLY A 103 1.04 9.93 38.01
N SER A 104 1.41 8.99 37.13
CA SER A 104 2.42 9.24 36.10
C SER A 104 2.37 8.26 34.92
N VAL A 105 2.75 8.75 33.73
CA VAL A 105 2.99 7.96 32.51
C VAL A 105 4.15 8.54 31.72
N ALA A 106 4.79 7.74 30.87
CA ALA A 106 5.75 8.21 29.87
C ALA A 106 5.22 7.98 28.46
N TRP A 107 5.47 8.95 27.57
CA TRP A 107 5.06 8.93 26.17
C TRP A 107 6.18 9.42 25.26
N THR A 108 6.28 8.84 24.06
CA THR A 108 7.03 9.46 22.97
C THR A 108 6.19 10.62 22.41
N CYS A 109 6.76 11.83 22.35
CA CYS A 109 6.06 13.05 21.96
C CYS A 109 6.85 13.88 20.93
N LEU A 110 6.17 14.66 20.09
CA LEU A 110 6.77 15.81 19.41
C LEU A 110 6.61 17.06 20.26
N VAL A 111 7.63 17.91 20.27
CA VAL A 111 7.63 19.12 21.11
C VAL A 111 7.78 20.36 20.24
N GLY A 112 6.70 21.13 20.15
CA GLY A 112 6.69 22.45 19.54
C GLY A 112 7.42 23.47 20.40
N ASN A 113 8.12 24.42 19.76
CA ASN A 113 8.93 25.44 20.45
C ASN A 113 10.01 24.87 21.39
N LEU A 114 10.54 23.68 21.11
CA LEU A 114 11.56 23.00 21.93
C LEU A 114 12.75 23.89 22.33
N LYS A 115 13.20 24.80 21.44
CA LYS A 115 14.29 25.76 21.74
C LYS A 115 14.03 26.64 22.99
N LYS A 116 12.76 26.81 23.38
CA LYS A 116 12.31 27.56 24.56
C LYS A 116 12.17 26.69 25.82
N TRP A 117 12.30 25.37 25.70
CA TRP A 117 12.30 24.40 26.79
C TRP A 117 13.64 23.64 26.82
N LYS A 118 14.66 24.31 27.37
CA LYS A 118 16.01 23.75 27.48
C LYS A 118 16.12 22.74 28.62
N GLU A 119 15.65 23.13 29.80
CA GLU A 119 15.69 22.38 31.05
C GLU A 119 14.50 22.73 31.94
N GLY A 120 14.28 21.93 32.98
CA GLY A 120 13.24 22.11 33.99
C GLY A 120 11.93 21.39 33.65
N GLU A 121 11.12 21.19 34.67
CA GLU A 121 9.78 20.63 34.56
C GLU A 121 8.78 21.73 34.14
N LEU A 122 7.86 21.39 33.25
CA LEU A 122 6.69 22.22 32.96
C LEU A 122 5.59 21.86 33.93
N SER A 123 4.86 22.85 34.43
CA SER A 123 3.75 22.64 35.36
C SER A 123 2.61 23.58 35.04
N GLN A 124 1.37 23.10 35.17
CA GLN A 124 0.16 23.91 35.07
C GLN A 124 -0.95 23.34 35.95
N THR A 125 -1.77 24.23 36.49
CA THR A 125 -3.00 23.84 37.19
C THR A 125 -4.10 23.60 36.16
N VAL A 126 -4.75 22.44 36.24
CA VAL A 126 -5.81 22.03 35.33
C VAL A 126 -7.02 21.56 36.11
N ASN A 127 -8.19 21.62 35.47
CA ASN A 127 -9.45 21.17 36.05
C ASN A 127 -9.92 19.91 35.33
N VAL A 128 -10.00 18.79 36.05
CA VAL A 128 -10.48 17.51 35.54
C VAL A 128 -11.70 17.11 36.37
N GLY A 129 -12.88 17.06 35.75
CA GLY A 129 -14.12 16.66 36.44
C GLY A 129 -14.48 17.53 37.65
N GLY A 130 -14.10 18.82 37.66
CA GLY A 130 -14.33 19.74 38.78
C GLY A 130 -13.23 19.72 39.85
N ARG A 131 -12.20 18.88 39.71
CA ARG A 131 -11.05 18.81 40.61
C ARG A 131 -9.87 19.57 40.04
N GLN A 132 -9.26 20.42 40.85
CA GLN A 132 -8.00 21.07 40.49
C GLN A 132 -6.83 20.13 40.80
N LEU A 133 -6.01 19.88 39.78
CA LEU A 133 -4.75 19.16 39.92
C LEU A 133 -3.62 19.92 39.23
N THR A 134 -2.39 19.61 39.65
CA THR A 134 -1.16 20.12 39.05
C THR A 134 -0.64 19.05 38.09
N LEU A 135 -0.74 19.32 36.80
CA LEU A 135 -0.13 18.48 35.77
C LEU A 135 1.30 18.95 35.52
N THR A 136 2.24 18.02 35.51
CA THR A 136 3.64 18.25 35.18
C THR A 136 4.06 17.48 33.94
N ALA A 137 5.05 18.01 33.23
CA ALA A 137 5.70 17.34 32.11
C ALA A 137 7.22 17.52 32.22
N ARG A 138 7.94 16.40 32.25
CA ARG A 138 9.41 16.33 32.31
C ARG A 138 9.94 15.64 31.07
N ARG A 139 10.93 16.26 30.40
CA ARG A 139 11.64 15.63 29.29
C ARG A 139 12.76 14.73 29.84
N GLU A 140 12.74 13.45 29.47
CA GLU A 140 13.69 12.44 29.97
C GLU A 140 14.74 12.03 28.93
N GLY A 141 14.47 12.27 27.64
CA GLY A 141 15.41 11.92 26.58
C GLY A 141 14.82 12.05 25.18
N VAL A 142 15.42 11.31 24.26
CA VAL A 142 14.99 11.15 22.86
C VAL A 142 14.73 9.66 22.65
N HIS A 143 13.61 9.33 22.02
CA HIS A 143 13.25 7.95 21.65
C HIS A 143 12.69 7.95 20.23
N ALA A 144 13.20 7.06 19.39
CA ALA A 144 12.92 7.02 17.95
C ALA A 144 13.04 8.42 17.31
N THR A 145 11.93 8.98 16.81
CA THR A 145 11.89 10.29 16.14
C THR A 145 11.32 11.42 17.00
N GLY A 146 11.16 11.18 18.31
CA GLY A 146 10.53 12.10 19.27
C GLY A 146 11.27 12.23 20.60
N HIS A 147 10.62 12.87 21.56
CA HIS A 147 11.12 13.07 22.92
C HIS A 147 10.34 12.22 23.90
N VAL A 148 11.03 11.61 24.86
CA VAL A 148 10.38 10.94 25.99
C VAL A 148 9.92 12.01 26.97
N ILE A 149 8.60 12.12 27.15
CA ILE A 149 7.98 13.03 28.10
C ILE A 149 7.30 12.20 29.19
N ARG A 150 7.72 12.41 30.43
CA ARG A 150 7.02 11.89 31.60
C ARG A 150 6.01 12.92 32.08
N PHE A 151 4.75 12.53 32.08
CA PHE A 151 3.67 13.29 32.69
C PHE A 151 3.49 12.85 34.14
N GLY A 152 3.20 13.79 35.02
CA GLY A 152 2.91 13.53 36.42
C GLY A 152 1.74 14.38 36.91
N TRP A 153 0.92 13.85 37.81
CA TRP A 153 -0.14 14.63 38.44
C TRP A 153 -0.42 14.19 39.88
N ASN A 154 -0.91 15.13 40.68
CA ASN A 154 -1.07 14.98 42.13
C ASN A 154 -2.46 14.51 42.57
N ASP A 155 -3.11 13.64 41.77
CA ASP A 155 -4.36 12.97 42.14
C ASP A 155 -4.34 11.52 41.64
N SER A 156 -4.25 10.57 42.58
CA SER A 156 -4.18 9.13 42.29
C SER A 156 -5.52 8.51 41.91
N THR A 157 -6.61 9.30 41.87
CA THR A 157 -7.94 8.83 41.46
C THR A 157 -8.29 9.21 40.03
N ILE A 158 -7.47 10.04 39.39
CA ILE A 158 -7.65 10.50 38.00
C ILE A 158 -6.70 9.71 37.10
N SER A 159 -7.26 9.11 36.05
CA SER A 159 -6.51 8.39 35.02
C SER A 159 -5.89 9.34 33.97
N PHE A 160 -4.88 8.88 33.25
CA PHE A 160 -4.28 9.67 32.17
C PHE A 160 -5.28 9.99 31.05
N SER A 161 -6.20 9.06 30.74
CA SER A 161 -7.27 9.32 29.78
C SER A 161 -8.13 10.53 30.17
N GLU A 162 -8.48 10.67 31.45
CA GLU A 162 -9.26 11.81 31.95
C GLU A 162 -8.47 13.11 31.87
N VAL A 163 -7.15 13.07 32.11
CA VAL A 163 -6.26 14.23 31.91
C VAL A 163 -6.29 14.67 30.44
N LEU A 164 -6.06 13.74 29.50
CA LEU A 164 -6.08 14.05 28.06
C LEU A 164 -7.44 14.60 27.62
N GLU A 165 -8.55 14.02 28.09
CA GLU A 165 -9.89 14.50 27.77
C GLU A 165 -10.14 15.93 28.27
N ALA A 166 -9.67 16.26 29.47
CA ALA A 166 -9.93 17.57 30.07
C ALA A 166 -9.11 18.70 29.43
N ILE A 167 -7.85 18.43 29.07
CA ILE A 167 -6.89 19.50 28.72
C ILE A 167 -6.27 19.37 27.34
N GLY A 168 -6.37 18.20 26.73
CA GLY A 168 -5.85 17.96 25.41
C GLY A 168 -6.70 18.63 24.35
N GLU A 169 -6.06 19.04 23.26
CA GLU A 169 -6.69 19.40 22.01
C GLU A 169 -6.70 18.19 21.07
N LEU A 170 -7.79 18.02 20.33
CA LEU A 170 -7.88 17.00 19.28
C LEU A 170 -6.94 17.42 18.13
N PRO A 171 -5.91 16.63 17.80
CA PRO A 171 -5.06 16.94 16.66
C PRO A 171 -5.83 16.78 15.35
N ILE A 172 -5.85 17.84 14.54
CA ILE A 172 -6.32 17.79 13.15
C ILE A 172 -5.15 17.97 12.17
N PRO A 173 -5.26 17.45 10.92
CA PRO A 173 -4.18 17.55 9.95
C PRO A 173 -3.79 18.99 9.63
N PRO A 174 -2.49 19.30 9.50
CA PRO A 174 -2.01 20.67 9.29
C PRO A 174 -2.52 21.29 7.99
N TYR A 175 -2.75 20.49 6.94
CA TYR A 175 -3.26 20.97 5.65
C TYR A 175 -4.69 21.52 5.70
N LEU A 176 -5.45 21.29 6.78
CA LEU A 176 -6.76 21.94 6.95
C LEU A 176 -6.63 23.45 7.18
N ASN A 177 -5.44 23.92 7.58
CA ASN A 177 -5.11 25.34 7.75
C ASN A 177 -6.11 26.10 8.63
N ARG A 178 -6.56 25.46 9.72
CA ARG A 178 -7.41 26.03 10.76
C ARG A 178 -7.13 25.39 12.12
N ALA A 179 -7.59 26.03 13.19
CA ALA A 179 -7.56 25.45 14.52
C ALA A 179 -8.66 24.38 14.68
N THR A 180 -8.49 23.53 15.69
CA THR A 180 -9.50 22.55 16.11
C THR A 180 -10.72 23.28 16.66
N GLU A 181 -11.91 22.81 16.27
CA GLU A 181 -13.20 23.33 16.73
C GLU A 181 -13.95 22.26 17.53
N GLU A 182 -14.93 22.68 18.32
CA GLU A 182 -15.73 21.75 19.14
C GLU A 182 -16.45 20.69 18.26
N ALA A 183 -16.89 21.08 17.07
CA ALA A 183 -17.49 20.17 16.10
C ALA A 183 -16.55 19.02 15.68
N ASP A 184 -15.22 19.23 15.66
CA ASP A 184 -14.24 18.21 15.27
C ASP A 184 -14.21 17.01 16.22
N LEU A 185 -14.62 17.20 17.49
CA LEU A 185 -14.76 16.10 18.45
C LEU A 185 -15.78 15.04 17.97
N THR A 186 -16.69 15.43 17.08
CA THR A 186 -17.65 14.55 16.42
C THR A 186 -17.33 14.37 14.93
N THR A 187 -16.93 15.43 14.22
CA THR A 187 -16.71 15.38 12.77
C THR A 187 -15.45 14.65 12.36
N TYR A 188 -14.41 14.69 13.19
CA TYR A 188 -13.14 14.01 12.97
C TYR A 188 -13.10 12.64 13.65
N GLN A 189 -14.23 11.94 13.66
CA GLN A 189 -14.39 10.58 14.16
C GLN A 189 -15.33 9.79 13.25
N THR A 190 -15.07 8.50 13.10
CA THR A 190 -15.99 7.58 12.42
C THR A 190 -17.13 7.19 13.34
N VAL A 191 -18.30 6.90 12.79
CA VAL A 191 -19.51 6.53 13.55
C VAL A 191 -19.38 5.20 14.28
N TYR A 192 -18.38 4.39 13.92
CA TYR A 192 -18.08 3.09 14.50
C TYR A 192 -16.77 3.07 15.31
N SER A 193 -16.12 4.23 15.53
CA SER A 193 -14.90 4.34 16.33
C SER A 193 -15.16 4.02 17.81
N LYS A 194 -14.36 3.12 18.38
CA LYS A 194 -14.53 2.60 19.75
C LYS A 194 -13.22 2.65 20.55
N VAL A 195 -12.11 2.22 19.94
CA VAL A 195 -10.84 2.00 20.65
C VAL A 195 -10.00 3.26 20.65
N LYS A 196 -9.90 3.93 21.80
CA LYS A 196 -9.06 5.12 21.98
C LYS A 196 -7.58 4.77 21.82
N GLY A 197 -6.84 5.58 21.08
CA GLY A 197 -5.38 5.49 21.04
C GLY A 197 -4.73 6.19 19.85
N SER A 198 -5.49 6.49 18.80
CA SER A 198 -4.91 7.10 17.61
C SER A 198 -4.78 8.63 17.72
N VAL A 199 -3.79 9.20 17.01
CA VAL A 199 -3.62 10.64 16.90
C VAL A 199 -4.15 11.22 15.58
N ALA A 200 -4.72 10.37 14.71
CA ALA A 200 -5.33 10.78 13.45
C ALA A 200 -6.54 9.89 13.12
N ALA A 201 -7.57 10.44 12.48
CA ALA A 201 -8.75 9.65 12.14
C ALA A 201 -8.47 8.72 10.95
N PRO A 202 -9.08 7.52 10.88
CA PRO A 202 -9.13 6.73 9.64
C PRO A 202 -10.12 7.39 8.67
N THR A 203 -9.64 8.36 7.90
CA THR A 203 -10.50 9.37 7.24
C THR A 203 -11.44 8.80 6.18
N ALA A 204 -11.09 7.68 5.54
CA ALA A 204 -11.99 6.98 4.63
C ALA A 204 -13.27 6.51 5.33
N GLY A 205 -13.17 6.21 6.62
CA GLY A 205 -14.30 5.83 7.46
C GLY A 205 -15.25 6.98 7.80
N LEU A 206 -14.85 8.24 7.57
CA LEU A 206 -15.67 9.39 7.94
C LEU A 206 -16.92 9.53 7.07
N HIS A 207 -16.92 8.95 5.86
CA HIS A 207 -18.05 9.01 4.92
C HIS A 207 -19.21 8.11 5.34
N PHE A 208 -18.96 7.09 6.15
CA PHE A 208 -19.99 6.15 6.60
C PHE A 208 -20.92 6.80 7.62
N THR A 209 -22.20 6.73 7.32
CA THR A 209 -23.32 7.05 8.21
C THR A 209 -23.96 5.76 8.74
N PRO A 210 -24.73 5.81 9.83
CA PRO A 210 -25.51 4.66 10.30
C PRO A 210 -26.38 4.05 9.19
N GLU A 211 -26.94 4.88 8.31
CA GLU A 211 -27.78 4.47 7.19
C GLU A 211 -27.00 3.66 6.14
N VAL A 212 -25.79 4.08 5.78
CA VAL A 212 -24.93 3.33 4.84
C VAL A 212 -24.50 1.99 5.45
N LEU A 213 -24.14 1.97 6.74
CA LEU A 213 -23.78 0.73 7.42
C LEU A 213 -24.96 -0.24 7.50
N GLN A 214 -26.17 0.27 7.74
CA GLN A 214 -27.39 -0.54 7.73
C GLN A 214 -27.68 -1.08 6.32
N ALA A 215 -27.51 -0.27 5.27
CA ALA A 215 -27.70 -0.72 3.88
C ALA A 215 -26.73 -1.86 3.49
N LEU A 216 -25.48 -1.81 3.98
CA LEU A 216 -24.53 -2.92 3.82
C LEU A 216 -25.03 -4.20 4.53
N ASP A 217 -25.48 -4.07 5.78
CA ASP A 217 -26.00 -5.19 6.56
C ASP A 217 -27.24 -5.82 5.89
N GLU A 218 -28.18 -4.99 5.40
CA GLU A 218 -29.40 -5.44 4.71
C GLU A 218 -29.11 -6.11 3.37
N LYS A 219 -28.07 -5.67 2.64
CA LYS A 219 -27.58 -6.34 1.43
C LYS A 219 -26.93 -7.70 1.73
N GLY A 220 -26.55 -7.94 2.99
CA GLY A 220 -25.84 -9.13 3.44
C GLY A 220 -24.33 -9.04 3.22
N VAL A 221 -23.76 -7.83 3.26
CA VAL A 221 -22.31 -7.62 3.34
C VAL A 221 -21.87 -7.86 4.79
N GLU A 222 -20.82 -8.64 4.99
CA GLU A 222 -20.27 -8.90 6.30
C GLU A 222 -19.31 -7.78 6.71
N ARG A 223 -19.40 -7.33 7.97
CA ARG A 223 -18.52 -6.28 8.52
C ARG A 223 -17.65 -6.83 9.63
N ASN A 224 -16.37 -6.48 9.59
CA ASN A 224 -15.41 -6.77 10.65
C ASN A 224 -14.58 -5.54 11.00
N GLU A 225 -14.08 -5.48 12.24
CA GLU A 225 -13.31 -4.35 12.73
C GLU A 225 -11.90 -4.80 13.16
N VAL A 226 -10.90 -4.01 12.79
CA VAL A 226 -9.53 -4.09 13.28
C VAL A 226 -9.15 -2.78 13.96
N THR A 227 -8.14 -2.79 14.82
CA THR A 227 -7.58 -1.56 15.39
C THR A 227 -6.18 -1.34 14.85
N LEU A 228 -5.91 -0.15 14.35
CA LEU A 228 -4.55 0.35 14.17
C LEU A 228 -4.50 1.77 14.72
N HIS A 229 -3.60 1.99 15.69
CA HIS A 229 -3.37 3.32 16.25
C HIS A 229 -2.44 4.09 15.32
N VAL A 230 -3.04 4.96 14.51
CA VAL A 230 -2.27 5.83 13.60
C VAL A 230 -1.37 6.73 14.44
N GLY A 231 -0.06 6.62 14.23
CA GLY A 231 0.97 7.38 14.92
C GLY A 231 1.38 8.68 14.20
N ALA A 232 2.46 9.29 14.69
CA ALA A 232 2.97 10.59 14.23
C ALA A 232 3.33 10.68 12.74
N GLY A 233 3.68 9.54 12.13
CA GLY A 233 4.20 9.46 10.76
C GLY A 233 3.23 9.93 9.71
N THR A 234 1.93 9.79 9.95
CA THR A 234 0.86 10.14 9.01
C THR A 234 0.81 11.63 8.68
N PHE A 235 1.39 12.49 9.52
CA PHE A 235 1.44 13.93 9.26
C PHE A 235 2.75 14.39 8.58
N ARG A 236 3.70 13.48 8.34
CA ARG A 236 5.01 13.85 7.80
C ARG A 236 5.07 13.55 6.30
N PRO A 237 5.29 14.56 5.45
CA PRO A 237 5.59 14.31 4.05
C PRO A 237 6.92 13.56 3.91
N VAL A 238 7.05 12.81 2.83
CA VAL A 238 8.33 12.22 2.43
C VAL A 238 9.28 13.36 2.07
N LYS A 239 10.43 13.44 2.74
CA LYS A 239 11.44 14.49 2.52
C LYS A 239 12.63 14.04 1.69
N SER A 240 12.82 12.73 1.58
CA SER A 240 13.87 12.13 0.77
C SER A 240 13.50 12.18 -0.72
N GLU A 241 14.50 12.21 -1.58
CA GLU A 241 14.29 12.12 -3.03
C GLU A 241 13.75 10.75 -3.43
N GLU A 242 14.34 9.70 -2.87
CA GLU A 242 13.95 8.30 -3.04
C GLU A 242 13.24 7.76 -1.79
N ILE A 243 12.37 6.77 -2.00
CA ILE A 243 11.58 6.15 -0.93
C ILE A 243 12.42 5.30 0.03
N GLY A 244 13.56 4.78 -0.42
CA GLY A 244 14.55 4.10 0.42
C GLY A 244 15.07 4.96 1.57
N GLY A 245 15.08 6.29 1.39
CA GLY A 245 15.49 7.25 2.43
C GLY A 245 14.38 7.60 3.44
N HIS A 246 13.15 7.10 3.26
CA HIS A 246 12.03 7.36 4.14
C HIS A 246 11.85 6.22 5.14
N ALA A 247 12.00 6.52 6.43
CA ALA A 247 11.66 5.58 7.49
C ALA A 247 10.16 5.69 7.83
N MET A 248 9.44 4.58 7.64
CA MET A 248 8.06 4.42 8.11
C MET A 248 8.03 4.39 9.63
N HIS A 249 7.04 5.07 10.19
CA HIS A 249 6.79 4.98 11.62
C HIS A 249 6.15 3.64 11.95
N SER A 250 6.58 3.04 13.06
CA SER A 250 5.92 1.85 13.59
C SER A 250 4.53 2.22 14.07
N GLU A 251 3.56 1.36 13.77
CA GLU A 251 2.19 1.51 14.19
C GLU A 251 1.71 0.22 14.86
N TRP A 252 1.06 0.40 16.00
CA TRP A 252 0.52 -0.70 16.78
C TRP A 252 -0.82 -1.15 16.20
N ILE A 253 -0.99 -2.46 16.02
CA ILE A 253 -2.22 -3.11 15.58
C ILE A 253 -2.79 -4.05 16.66
N SER A 254 -4.12 -4.14 16.68
CA SER A 254 -4.86 -5.10 17.50
C SER A 254 -5.98 -5.75 16.71
N VAL A 255 -5.94 -7.07 16.62
CA VAL A 255 -6.82 -7.87 15.76
C VAL A 255 -7.35 -9.07 16.54
N ASN A 256 -8.68 -9.17 16.67
CA ASN A 256 -9.31 -10.33 17.29
C ASN A 256 -9.09 -11.59 16.44
N ARG A 257 -8.89 -12.74 17.08
CA ARG A 257 -8.78 -14.06 16.44
C ARG A 257 -9.90 -14.33 15.43
N THR A 258 -11.13 -13.93 15.76
CA THR A 258 -12.31 -14.05 14.89
C THR A 258 -12.18 -13.31 13.57
N THR A 259 -11.31 -12.31 13.47
CA THR A 259 -10.97 -11.64 12.22
C THR A 259 -10.24 -12.58 11.27
N LEU A 260 -9.29 -13.39 11.76
CA LEU A 260 -8.57 -14.36 10.94
C LEU A 260 -9.51 -15.47 10.48
N GLU A 261 -10.38 -15.97 11.38
CA GLU A 261 -11.40 -16.97 11.05
C GLU A 261 -12.34 -16.47 9.94
N ARG A 262 -12.79 -15.22 10.03
CA ARG A 262 -13.61 -14.58 8.99
C ARG A 262 -12.82 -14.41 7.69
N LEU A 263 -11.59 -13.92 7.73
CA LEU A 263 -10.76 -13.81 6.52
C LEU A 263 -10.60 -15.17 5.85
N LEU A 264 -10.32 -16.23 6.60
CA LEU A 264 -10.21 -17.61 6.10
C LEU A 264 -11.53 -18.10 5.47
N ALA A 265 -12.67 -17.86 6.13
CA ALA A 265 -13.99 -18.20 5.60
C ALA A 265 -14.31 -17.47 4.28
N HIS A 266 -13.69 -16.31 4.05
CA HIS A 266 -13.80 -15.50 2.83
C HIS A 266 -12.62 -15.71 1.86
N GLY A 267 -11.92 -16.85 1.95
CA GLY A 267 -10.84 -17.21 1.02
C GLY A 267 -9.60 -16.32 1.14
N GLY A 268 -9.39 -15.73 2.31
CA GLY A 268 -8.30 -14.79 2.57
C GLY A 268 -8.46 -13.46 1.84
N ARG A 269 -9.68 -13.06 1.46
CA ARG A 269 -9.94 -11.85 0.67
C ARG A 269 -10.97 -10.94 1.33
N CYS A 270 -10.76 -9.62 1.24
CA CYS A 270 -11.73 -8.63 1.72
C CYS A 270 -11.62 -7.26 1.03
N VAL A 271 -12.63 -6.41 1.26
CA VAL A 271 -12.60 -4.98 0.95
C VAL A 271 -12.09 -4.22 2.17
N ALA A 272 -11.02 -3.46 2.03
CA ALA A 272 -10.48 -2.63 3.11
C ALA A 272 -11.08 -1.23 3.10
N VAL A 273 -11.47 -0.72 4.27
CA VAL A 273 -11.94 0.66 4.44
C VAL A 273 -10.82 1.51 5.01
N GLY A 274 -10.10 2.18 4.11
CA GLY A 274 -8.98 3.06 4.39
C GLY A 274 -7.63 2.36 4.32
N THR A 275 -6.60 3.13 3.93
CA THR A 275 -5.21 2.69 3.81
C THR A 275 -4.63 2.13 5.11
N THR A 276 -5.13 2.59 6.25
CA THR A 276 -4.76 2.05 7.56
C THR A 276 -5.21 0.60 7.72
N SER A 277 -6.45 0.28 7.35
CA SER A 277 -6.94 -1.10 7.36
C SER A 277 -6.18 -1.98 6.38
N VAL A 278 -5.79 -1.44 5.21
CA VAL A 278 -4.95 -2.13 4.23
C VAL A 278 -3.64 -2.58 4.86
N ARG A 279 -2.90 -1.66 5.49
CA ARG A 279 -1.63 -2.00 6.15
C ARG A 279 -1.80 -3.04 7.24
N THR A 280 -2.85 -2.95 8.06
CA THR A 280 -3.14 -3.99 9.07
C THR A 280 -3.37 -5.35 8.42
N LEU A 281 -4.24 -5.42 7.42
CA LEU A 281 -4.64 -6.67 6.77
C LEU A 281 -3.45 -7.33 6.07
N GLU A 282 -2.72 -6.58 5.25
CA GLU A 282 -1.53 -7.09 4.59
C GLU A 282 -0.41 -7.45 5.58
N SER A 283 -0.32 -6.78 6.73
CA SER A 283 0.60 -7.19 7.81
C SER A 283 0.22 -8.54 8.41
N LEU A 284 -1.06 -8.93 8.45
CA LEU A 284 -1.47 -10.26 8.95
C LEU A 284 -0.89 -11.39 8.09
N TYR A 285 -0.80 -11.18 6.77
CA TYR A 285 -0.15 -12.13 5.87
C TYR A 285 1.33 -12.33 6.25
N TYR A 286 2.08 -11.24 6.40
CA TYR A 286 3.50 -11.32 6.76
C TYR A 286 3.74 -11.81 8.19
N LEU A 287 2.89 -11.45 9.15
CA LEU A 287 2.95 -12.02 10.50
C LEU A 287 2.76 -13.55 10.46
N GLY A 288 1.85 -14.04 9.61
CA GLY A 288 1.71 -15.47 9.32
C GLY A 288 2.99 -16.12 8.80
N ILE A 289 3.69 -15.44 7.88
CA ILE A 289 4.99 -15.89 7.38
C ILE A 289 6.04 -15.89 8.51
N ILE A 290 6.12 -14.83 9.31
CA ILE A 290 7.08 -14.70 10.42
C ILE A 290 6.91 -15.86 11.40
N VAL A 291 5.70 -16.09 11.91
CA VAL A 291 5.46 -17.15 12.90
C VAL A 291 5.61 -18.55 12.32
N HIS A 292 5.48 -18.69 10.99
CA HIS A 292 5.75 -19.97 10.33
C HIS A 292 7.25 -20.25 10.22
N ARG A 293 8.04 -19.23 9.86
CA ARG A 293 9.51 -19.33 9.73
C ARG A 293 10.21 -19.39 11.09
N THR A 294 9.65 -18.71 12.09
CA THR A 294 10.22 -18.58 13.43
C THR A 294 9.13 -18.85 14.47
N PRO A 295 8.70 -20.12 14.65
CA PRO A 295 7.61 -20.47 15.56
C PRO A 295 7.84 -20.10 17.04
N GLU A 296 9.10 -19.89 17.42
CA GLU A 296 9.56 -19.49 18.74
C GLU A 296 9.48 -17.98 19.02
N THR A 297 9.12 -17.15 18.03
CA THR A 297 8.95 -15.70 18.22
C THR A 297 7.95 -15.44 19.35
N ALA A 298 8.36 -14.65 20.34
CA ALA A 298 7.48 -14.28 21.44
C ALA A 298 6.38 -13.31 20.95
N PRO A 299 5.16 -13.35 21.53
CA PRO A 299 4.06 -12.48 21.09
C PRO A 299 4.41 -10.99 21.12
N GLU A 300 5.23 -10.55 22.07
CA GLU A 300 5.66 -9.17 22.23
C GLU A 300 6.69 -8.72 21.18
N GLU A 301 7.28 -9.67 20.45
CA GLU A 301 8.28 -9.44 19.40
C GLU A 301 7.66 -9.45 17.99
N LEU A 302 6.33 -9.65 17.89
CA LEU A 302 5.62 -9.68 16.61
C LEU A 302 5.66 -8.29 15.95
N HIS A 303 6.44 -8.20 14.90
CA HIS A 303 6.69 -6.97 14.18
C HIS A 303 6.85 -7.24 12.68
N VAL A 304 6.19 -6.44 11.83
CA VAL A 304 6.41 -6.46 10.37
C VAL A 304 7.37 -5.34 9.98
N PRO A 305 8.62 -5.67 9.56
CA PRO A 305 9.59 -4.68 9.10
C PRO A 305 9.11 -3.96 7.85
N GLN A 306 9.65 -2.75 7.63
CA GLN A 306 9.25 -1.89 6.53
C GLN A 306 9.37 -2.55 5.15
N TRP A 307 10.51 -3.17 4.86
CA TRP A 307 10.86 -3.67 3.53
C TRP A 307 10.59 -5.15 3.31
N MET A 308 10.08 -5.86 4.33
CA MET A 308 9.81 -7.30 4.27
C MET A 308 9.04 -7.75 3.00
N PRO A 309 8.05 -6.99 2.46
CA PRO A 309 7.39 -7.36 1.21
C PRO A 309 8.27 -7.49 -0.04
N TYR A 310 9.46 -6.87 -0.02
CA TYR A 310 10.35 -6.78 -1.17
C TYR A 310 11.72 -7.42 -0.89
N GLU A 311 11.87 -8.04 0.26
CA GLU A 311 13.07 -8.82 0.60
C GLU A 311 12.98 -10.17 -0.12
N GLU A 312 13.94 -10.43 -0.99
CA GLU A 312 14.08 -11.73 -1.63
C GLU A 312 14.54 -12.76 -0.60
N GLU A 313 13.64 -13.67 -0.20
CA GLU A 313 14.07 -14.94 0.38
C GLU A 313 13.99 -16.04 -0.67
N ASP A 314 14.81 -17.08 -0.46
CA ASP A 314 15.06 -18.21 -1.36
C ASP A 314 13.86 -18.62 -2.23
N SER A 315 14.16 -19.17 -3.41
CA SER A 315 13.32 -19.62 -4.54
C SER A 315 12.00 -20.40 -4.26
N THR A 316 11.56 -20.50 -3.01
CA THR A 316 10.24 -20.91 -2.53
C THR A 316 9.11 -19.99 -3.05
N PRO A 317 8.02 -20.57 -3.58
CA PRO A 317 6.83 -19.81 -3.93
C PRO A 317 6.20 -19.12 -2.72
N GLU A 318 5.70 -17.89 -2.90
CA GLU A 318 4.92 -17.21 -1.87
C GLU A 318 3.63 -17.98 -1.55
N PRO A 319 3.34 -18.24 -0.26
CA PRO A 319 2.15 -18.99 0.15
C PRO A 319 0.86 -18.27 -0.22
N ALA A 320 -0.25 -19.03 -0.30
CA ALA A 320 -1.56 -18.42 -0.43
C ALA A 320 -1.90 -17.62 0.83
N ALA A 321 -2.71 -16.57 0.68
CA ALA A 321 -3.13 -15.74 1.82
C ALA A 321 -3.81 -16.57 2.92
N THR A 322 -4.61 -17.56 2.54
CA THR A 322 -5.26 -18.50 3.46
C THR A 322 -4.27 -19.35 4.24
N GLU A 323 -3.14 -19.73 3.65
CA GLU A 323 -2.12 -20.53 4.35
C GLU A 323 -1.42 -19.67 5.42
N ALA A 324 -0.98 -18.48 5.06
CA ALA A 324 -0.34 -17.56 5.99
C ALA A 324 -1.28 -17.16 7.15
N LEU A 325 -2.54 -16.86 6.85
CA LEU A 325 -3.56 -16.58 7.87
C LEU A 325 -3.82 -17.79 8.78
N GLN A 326 -3.78 -19.01 8.24
CA GLN A 326 -3.94 -20.23 9.03
C GLN A 326 -2.75 -20.45 9.96
N TRP A 327 -1.52 -20.17 9.52
CA TRP A 327 -0.34 -20.23 10.40
C TRP A 327 -0.46 -19.24 11.55
N LEU A 328 -0.87 -18.00 11.27
CA LEU A 328 -1.08 -16.99 12.30
C LEU A 328 -2.21 -17.37 13.28
N LEU A 329 -3.31 -17.93 12.77
CA LEU A 329 -4.40 -18.43 13.61
C LEU A 329 -3.92 -19.57 14.52
N ASN A 330 -3.15 -20.52 14.00
CA ASN A 330 -2.58 -21.62 14.77
C ASN A 330 -1.61 -21.11 15.84
N TYR A 331 -0.79 -20.12 15.51
CA TYR A 331 0.11 -19.46 16.46
C TYR A 331 -0.67 -18.82 17.61
N MET A 332 -1.73 -18.06 17.32
CA MET A 332 -2.59 -17.47 18.35
C MET A 332 -3.24 -18.54 19.24
N LEU A 333 -3.69 -19.65 18.66
CA LEU A 333 -4.26 -20.77 19.41
C LEU A 333 -3.23 -21.43 20.33
N ALA A 334 -2.00 -21.63 19.86
CA ALA A 334 -0.93 -22.24 20.64
C ALA A 334 -0.50 -21.36 21.84
N HIS A 335 -0.64 -20.04 21.71
CA HIS A 335 -0.33 -19.06 22.76
C HIS A 335 -1.57 -18.61 23.56
N GLU A 336 -2.72 -19.25 23.37
CA GLU A 336 -3.98 -18.92 24.06
C GLU A 336 -4.41 -17.45 23.89
N MET A 337 -4.14 -16.87 22.72
CA MET A 337 -4.43 -15.47 22.40
C MET A 337 -5.80 -15.31 21.74
N ASP A 338 -6.69 -14.53 22.36
CA ASP A 338 -7.94 -14.09 21.72
C ASP A 338 -7.74 -12.83 20.85
N VAL A 339 -6.70 -12.05 21.16
CA VAL A 339 -6.36 -10.79 20.47
C VAL A 339 -4.88 -10.80 20.12
N LEU A 340 -4.58 -10.58 18.84
CA LEU A 340 -3.24 -10.38 18.33
C LEU A 340 -2.84 -8.92 18.54
N HIS A 341 -1.72 -8.70 19.20
CA HIS A 341 -1.03 -7.41 19.25
C HIS A 341 0.28 -7.53 18.48
N ALA A 342 0.56 -6.55 17.63
CA ALA A 342 1.80 -6.50 16.86
C ALA A 342 2.09 -5.07 16.42
N ASP A 343 3.33 -4.84 16.01
CA ASP A 343 3.74 -3.59 15.38
C ASP A 343 3.93 -3.78 13.87
N THR A 344 3.63 -2.75 13.08
CA THR A 344 3.91 -2.76 11.64
C THR A 344 4.57 -1.49 11.16
N GLN A 345 5.60 -1.66 10.34
CA GLN A 345 6.24 -0.59 9.57
C GLN A 345 6.03 -0.77 8.07
N ILE A 346 5.17 -1.71 7.66
CA ILE A 346 5.02 -2.12 6.26
C ILE A 346 4.87 -0.92 5.32
N ILE A 347 5.70 -0.88 4.28
CA ILE A 347 5.54 0.07 3.18
C ILE A 347 4.92 -0.64 1.98
N ILE A 348 3.78 -0.13 1.54
CA ILE A 348 3.11 -0.59 0.33
C ILE A 348 3.37 0.43 -0.77
N ALA A 349 4.08 0.00 -1.80
CA ALA A 349 4.59 0.81 -2.89
C ALA A 349 4.48 0.02 -4.21
N PRO A 350 4.53 0.69 -5.37
CA PRO A 350 4.49 0.02 -6.68
C PRO A 350 5.41 -1.19 -6.75
N GLY A 351 4.87 -2.30 -7.26
CA GLY A 351 5.51 -3.63 -7.23
C GLY A 351 5.11 -4.50 -6.03
N TYR A 352 4.27 -3.99 -5.13
CA TYR A 352 3.69 -4.77 -4.04
C TYR A 352 2.61 -5.74 -4.54
N ASN A 353 2.63 -6.95 -4.01
CA ASN A 353 1.60 -7.95 -4.24
C ASN A 353 0.53 -7.88 -3.14
N TYR A 354 -0.69 -7.51 -3.50
CA TYR A 354 -1.81 -7.54 -2.55
C TYR A 354 -2.25 -8.98 -2.27
N HIS A 355 -2.13 -9.43 -1.03
CA HIS A 355 -2.45 -10.81 -0.64
C HIS A 355 -3.88 -10.94 -0.14
N ILE A 356 -4.36 -9.98 0.67
CA ILE A 356 -5.64 -10.06 1.36
C ILE A 356 -6.66 -9.05 0.82
N VAL A 357 -6.22 -7.84 0.48
CA VAL A 357 -7.10 -6.77 0.07
C VAL A 357 -7.37 -6.85 -1.43
N ARG A 358 -8.63 -7.09 -1.82
CA ARG A 358 -9.05 -7.11 -3.23
C ARG A 358 -9.58 -5.76 -3.74
N ALA A 359 -10.03 -4.90 -2.84
CA ALA A 359 -10.54 -3.57 -3.16
C ALA A 359 -10.39 -2.64 -1.96
N ILE A 360 -10.29 -1.34 -2.21
CA ILE A 360 -10.07 -0.32 -1.19
C ILE A 360 -11.14 0.78 -1.31
N VAL A 361 -11.79 1.11 -0.20
CA VAL A 361 -12.48 2.40 -0.03
C VAL A 361 -11.51 3.38 0.60
N THR A 362 -11.17 4.49 -0.07
CA THR A 362 -10.21 5.47 0.46
C THR A 362 -10.55 6.91 0.05
N ASN A 363 -9.85 7.89 0.62
CA ASN A 363 -9.87 9.28 0.14
C ASN A 363 -8.84 9.49 -0.98
N PHE A 364 -8.83 10.67 -1.59
CA PHE A 364 -7.69 11.17 -2.36
C PHE A 364 -6.58 11.67 -1.43
N HIS A 365 -5.34 11.33 -1.74
CA HIS A 365 -4.18 11.55 -0.86
C HIS A 365 -3.24 12.63 -1.38
N GLN A 366 -2.43 13.25 -0.52
CA GLN A 366 -1.49 14.29 -0.94
C GLN A 366 -0.53 13.78 -2.04
N PRO A 367 -0.13 14.66 -2.98
CA PRO A 367 0.97 14.33 -3.88
C PRO A 367 2.22 14.01 -3.06
N GLN A 368 3.11 13.18 -3.61
CA GLN A 368 4.38 12.84 -2.96
C GLN A 368 4.22 12.20 -1.56
N SER A 369 3.18 11.38 -1.37
CA SER A 369 2.88 10.71 -0.11
C SER A 369 2.95 9.19 -0.23
N THR A 370 3.29 8.52 0.88
CA THR A 370 3.28 7.04 0.95
C THR A 370 1.87 6.45 0.76
N LEU A 371 0.82 7.21 1.11
CA LEU A 371 -0.56 6.80 0.84
C LEU A 371 -0.88 6.78 -0.66
N LEU A 372 -0.32 7.71 -1.44
CA LEU A 372 -0.45 7.69 -2.90
C LEU A 372 0.32 6.51 -3.51
N LEU A 373 1.50 6.16 -2.96
CA LEU A 373 2.24 4.97 -3.37
C LEU A 373 1.43 3.69 -3.11
N LEU A 374 0.76 3.59 -1.96
CA LEU A 374 -0.10 2.46 -1.64
C LEU A 374 -1.24 2.34 -2.65
N VAL A 375 -1.92 3.45 -2.97
CA VAL A 375 -2.96 3.45 -4.00
C VAL A 375 -2.39 3.05 -5.35
N SER A 376 -1.25 3.63 -5.76
CA SER A 376 -0.57 3.27 -7.01
C SER A 376 -0.23 1.78 -7.09
N ALA A 377 0.23 1.18 -5.99
CA ALA A 377 0.52 -0.24 -5.93
C ALA A 377 -0.71 -1.10 -6.23
N LEU A 378 -1.93 -0.64 -5.88
CA LEU A 378 -3.17 -1.38 -6.12
C LEU A 378 -3.63 -1.26 -7.57
N VAL A 379 -3.59 -0.05 -8.13
CA VAL A 379 -4.20 0.26 -9.43
C VAL A 379 -3.20 0.40 -10.58
N GLY A 380 -1.91 0.25 -10.31
CA GLY A 380 -0.83 0.49 -11.27
C GLY A 380 -0.81 1.94 -11.76
N GLU A 381 -0.37 2.15 -12.99
CA GLU A 381 -0.26 3.48 -13.63
C GLU A 381 -1.61 4.22 -13.78
N ASP A 382 -2.74 3.52 -13.62
CA ASP A 382 -4.08 4.13 -13.66
C ASP A 382 -4.34 5.11 -12.51
N TRP A 383 -3.48 5.15 -11.48
CA TRP A 383 -3.57 6.17 -10.43
C TRP A 383 -3.58 7.59 -11.00
N ARG A 384 -2.83 7.86 -12.08
CA ARG A 384 -2.80 9.17 -12.74
C ARG A 384 -4.16 9.51 -13.33
N ARG A 385 -4.75 8.58 -14.10
CA ARG A 385 -6.09 8.72 -14.70
C ARG A 385 -7.16 8.95 -13.65
N ILE A 386 -7.08 8.26 -12.51
CA ILE A 386 -8.02 8.40 -11.39
C ILE A 386 -7.93 9.82 -10.79
N TYR A 387 -6.72 10.30 -10.50
CA TYR A 387 -6.52 11.62 -9.89
C TYR A 387 -6.81 12.76 -10.87
N ASP A 388 -6.47 12.61 -12.16
CA ASP A 388 -6.82 13.57 -13.22
C ASP A 388 -8.33 13.66 -13.44
N TYR A 389 -9.04 12.51 -13.40
CA TYR A 389 -10.50 12.49 -13.44
C TYR A 389 -11.07 13.25 -12.24
N ALA A 390 -10.59 12.95 -11.03
CA ALA A 390 -11.05 13.61 -9.81
C ALA A 390 -10.87 15.15 -9.87
N LEU A 391 -9.71 15.62 -10.32
CA LEU A 391 -9.41 17.05 -10.47
C LEU A 391 -10.31 17.74 -11.50
N SER A 392 -10.59 17.07 -12.63
CA SER A 392 -11.42 17.58 -13.72
C SER A 392 -12.93 17.52 -13.44
N HIS A 393 -13.37 16.74 -12.45
CA HIS A 393 -14.78 16.55 -12.10
C HIS A 393 -15.12 17.08 -10.69
N ASP A 394 -14.39 18.11 -10.23
CA ASP A 394 -14.66 18.85 -8.98
C ASP A 394 -14.74 17.96 -7.72
N PHE A 395 -13.93 16.91 -7.66
CA PHE A 395 -13.77 16.16 -6.42
C PHE A 395 -12.98 16.97 -5.39
N ARG A 396 -13.35 16.78 -4.13
CA ARG A 396 -12.67 17.35 -2.96
C ARG A 396 -11.66 16.33 -2.42
N PHE A 397 -10.52 16.79 -1.96
CA PHE A 397 -9.38 15.95 -1.61
C PHE A 397 -9.16 15.88 -0.10
N LEU A 398 -8.36 14.88 0.33
CA LEU A 398 -7.89 14.66 1.70
C LEU A 398 -9.01 14.30 2.70
N SER A 399 -8.75 14.49 4.01
CA SER A 399 -9.54 13.96 5.12
C SER A 399 -11.06 14.15 5.01
N TYR A 400 -11.50 15.37 4.70
CA TYR A 400 -12.92 15.73 4.63
C TYR A 400 -13.44 15.85 3.20
N GLY A 401 -12.62 15.42 2.23
CA GLY A 401 -12.94 15.47 0.81
C GLY A 401 -14.00 14.47 0.41
N ASP A 402 -13.86 13.95 -0.79
CA ASP A 402 -14.64 12.86 -1.34
C ASP A 402 -13.86 11.54 -1.22
N SER A 403 -14.43 10.48 -1.78
CA SER A 403 -13.95 9.12 -1.62
C SER A 403 -13.80 8.40 -2.96
N SER A 404 -13.13 7.26 -2.94
CA SER A 404 -12.98 6.36 -4.07
C SER A 404 -13.18 4.91 -3.63
N PHE A 405 -13.91 4.13 -4.42
CA PHE A 405 -13.91 2.67 -4.40
C PHE A 405 -13.00 2.18 -5.52
N LEU A 406 -11.89 1.55 -5.15
CA LEU A 406 -10.85 1.09 -6.05
C LEU A 406 -10.84 -0.43 -6.07
N GLU A 407 -11.30 -1.01 -7.17
CA GLU A 407 -11.33 -2.44 -7.44
C GLU A 407 -10.58 -2.71 -8.75
N PRO A 408 -9.27 -3.00 -8.69
CA PRO A 408 -8.50 -3.30 -9.89
C PRO A 408 -9.05 -4.56 -10.56
N SER A 409 -8.84 -4.67 -11.88
CA SER A 409 -9.06 -5.95 -12.55
C SER A 409 -7.99 -6.94 -12.05
N PRO A 410 -8.33 -8.20 -11.75
CA PRO A 410 -7.30 -9.22 -11.79
C PRO A 410 -6.66 -9.21 -13.18
N GLU A 411 -5.32 -9.20 -13.23
CA GLU A 411 -4.54 -9.44 -14.45
C GLU A 411 -4.75 -10.91 -14.82
N LEU A 412 -5.79 -11.17 -15.60
CA LEU A 412 -6.15 -12.50 -16.05
C LEU A 412 -5.45 -12.77 -17.38
N LEU A 413 -4.75 -13.88 -17.44
CA LEU A 413 -4.17 -14.44 -18.65
C LEU A 413 -5.10 -15.53 -19.19
N PRO A 414 -5.25 -15.67 -20.51
CA PRO A 414 -5.97 -16.79 -21.09
C PRO A 414 -5.17 -18.08 -20.87
N LEU A 415 -5.87 -19.11 -20.40
CA LEU A 415 -5.36 -20.46 -20.45
C LEU A 415 -5.65 -21.03 -21.83
N VAL A 416 -4.63 -21.58 -22.47
CA VAL A 416 -4.73 -22.10 -23.83
C VAL A 416 -4.30 -23.56 -23.91
N ASP A 417 -4.80 -24.28 -24.91
CA ASP A 417 -4.17 -25.52 -25.36
C ASP A 417 -2.95 -25.23 -26.25
N GLU A 418 -2.23 -26.27 -26.70
CA GLU A 418 -1.04 -26.11 -27.54
C GLU A 418 -1.37 -25.53 -28.94
N ASP A 419 -2.63 -25.65 -29.37
CA ASP A 419 -3.13 -25.05 -30.60
C ASP A 419 -3.45 -23.55 -30.42
N GLY A 420 -3.45 -23.04 -29.19
CA GLY A 420 -3.73 -21.65 -28.85
C GLY A 420 -5.21 -21.35 -28.65
N ASN A 421 -6.07 -22.37 -28.57
CA ASN A 421 -7.48 -22.18 -28.26
C ASN A 421 -7.64 -21.87 -26.78
N VAL A 422 -8.43 -20.85 -26.46
CA VAL A 422 -8.71 -20.47 -25.07
C VAL A 422 -9.58 -21.53 -24.41
N ILE A 423 -9.07 -22.15 -23.34
CA ILE A 423 -9.73 -23.17 -22.53
C ILE A 423 -10.12 -22.67 -21.13
N GLY A 424 -9.69 -21.46 -20.76
CA GLY A 424 -10.01 -20.85 -19.48
C GLY A 424 -9.25 -19.54 -19.26
N SER A 425 -9.20 -19.10 -18.01
CA SER A 425 -8.42 -17.95 -17.56
C SER A 425 -7.84 -18.22 -16.18
N ALA A 426 -6.66 -17.68 -15.91
CA ALA A 426 -6.06 -17.66 -14.58
C ALA A 426 -5.40 -16.32 -14.35
N THR A 427 -5.18 -15.96 -13.09
CA THR A 427 -4.37 -14.78 -12.77
C THR A 427 -2.93 -15.00 -13.21
N ARG A 428 -2.21 -13.92 -13.55
CA ARG A 428 -0.77 -13.99 -13.82
C ARG A 428 -0.01 -14.73 -12.72
N ARG A 429 -0.34 -14.50 -11.45
CA ARG A 429 0.26 -15.23 -10.31
C ARG A 429 0.08 -16.74 -10.43
N GLU A 430 -1.15 -17.19 -10.69
CA GLU A 430 -1.42 -18.63 -10.84
C GLU A 430 -0.61 -19.22 -11.98
N CYS A 431 -0.45 -18.52 -13.11
CA CYS A 431 0.36 -18.97 -14.24
C CYS A 431 1.86 -19.12 -13.92
N HIS A 432 2.40 -18.30 -13.01
CA HIS A 432 3.85 -18.23 -12.70
C HIS A 432 4.21 -18.85 -11.33
N SER A 433 3.28 -19.53 -10.67
CA SER A 433 3.47 -20.14 -9.34
C SER A 433 4.09 -21.55 -9.36
N GLY A 434 4.51 -22.05 -10.53
CA GLY A 434 4.88 -23.45 -10.74
C GLY A 434 3.70 -24.35 -11.12
N SER A 435 2.49 -23.79 -11.29
CA SER A 435 1.29 -24.53 -11.73
C SER A 435 1.39 -25.07 -13.16
N LYS A 436 2.28 -24.49 -13.98
CA LYS A 436 2.46 -24.80 -15.41
C LYS A 436 1.19 -24.66 -16.24
N LEU A 437 0.31 -23.75 -15.84
CA LEU A 437 -0.87 -23.37 -16.61
C LEU A 437 -0.42 -22.66 -17.90
N LEU A 438 -0.64 -23.32 -19.05
CA LEU A 438 -0.22 -22.83 -20.35
C LEU A 438 -0.98 -21.55 -20.72
N HIS A 439 -0.23 -20.48 -20.97
CA HIS A 439 -0.78 -19.17 -21.32
C HIS A 439 0.04 -18.51 -22.45
N PRO A 440 -0.56 -17.69 -23.32
CA PRO A 440 0.15 -17.15 -24.47
C PRO A 440 0.94 -15.88 -24.15
N VAL A 441 2.07 -15.75 -24.83
CA VAL A 441 2.96 -14.58 -24.80
C VAL A 441 3.35 -14.18 -26.21
N VAL A 442 3.78 -12.93 -26.38
CA VAL A 442 4.21 -12.36 -27.66
C VAL A 442 5.66 -11.92 -27.60
N HIS A 443 6.46 -12.30 -28.59
CA HIS A 443 7.83 -11.85 -28.78
C HIS A 443 7.98 -11.11 -30.12
N LEU A 444 8.70 -9.98 -30.12
CA LEU A 444 9.02 -9.23 -31.33
C LEU A 444 10.53 -9.15 -31.57
N HIS A 445 10.97 -9.58 -32.75
CA HIS A 445 12.31 -9.30 -33.27
C HIS A 445 12.30 -8.07 -34.17
N VAL A 446 13.08 -7.05 -33.80
CA VAL A 446 13.12 -5.77 -34.52
C VAL A 446 14.43 -5.67 -35.30
N PHE A 447 14.34 -5.66 -36.63
CA PHE A 447 15.50 -5.53 -37.52
C PHE A 447 15.62 -4.10 -38.07
N ASN A 448 16.83 -3.68 -38.41
CA ASN A 448 17.05 -2.51 -39.26
C ASN A 448 17.20 -2.93 -40.74
N PRO A 449 17.24 -1.98 -41.70
CA PRO A 449 17.42 -2.31 -43.12
C PRO A 449 18.75 -2.98 -43.48
N ALA A 450 19.74 -2.95 -42.57
CA ALA A 450 21.01 -3.66 -42.75
C ALA A 450 20.94 -5.13 -42.29
N GLY A 451 19.80 -5.59 -41.76
CA GLY A 451 19.61 -6.95 -41.26
C GLY A 451 20.14 -7.17 -39.84
N GLU A 452 20.52 -6.10 -39.13
CA GLU A 452 20.94 -6.19 -37.74
C GLU A 452 19.73 -6.29 -36.81
N LEU A 453 19.83 -7.09 -35.76
CA LEU A 453 18.76 -7.34 -34.80
C LEU A 453 18.90 -6.42 -33.59
N TYR A 454 17.84 -5.69 -33.24
CA TYR A 454 17.78 -4.93 -32.01
C TYR A 454 17.62 -5.87 -30.83
N LEU A 455 18.49 -5.71 -29.83
CA LEU A 455 18.38 -6.39 -28.55
C LEU A 455 18.38 -5.34 -27.45
N GLN A 456 17.64 -5.64 -26.39
CA GLN A 456 17.61 -4.80 -25.20
C GLN A 456 18.50 -5.36 -24.12
N ARG A 457 19.12 -4.47 -23.35
CA ARG A 457 19.92 -4.87 -22.20
C ARG A 457 19.03 -4.86 -20.97
N ARG A 458 18.97 -6.00 -20.29
CA ARG A 458 18.28 -6.14 -19.01
C ARG A 458 19.04 -5.31 -17.97
N PRO A 459 18.37 -4.40 -17.24
CA PRO A 459 19.03 -3.67 -16.18
C PRO A 459 19.66 -4.54 -15.11
N LEU A 460 20.69 -4.01 -14.46
CA LEU A 460 21.38 -4.72 -13.37
C LEU A 460 20.48 -4.98 -12.15
N TRP A 461 19.39 -4.23 -12.00
CA TRP A 461 18.42 -4.39 -10.92
C TRP A 461 17.28 -5.36 -11.24
N LYS A 462 17.26 -6.01 -12.42
CA LYS A 462 16.24 -7.05 -12.71
C LYS A 462 16.67 -8.37 -12.06
N ASP A 463 15.71 -9.00 -11.39
CA ASP A 463 15.86 -10.21 -10.57
C ASP A 463 16.27 -11.44 -11.41
N ILE A 464 15.81 -11.51 -12.67
CA ILE A 464 16.16 -12.56 -13.62
C ILE A 464 17.13 -12.00 -14.67
N GLN A 465 18.33 -12.60 -14.68
CA GLN A 465 19.36 -12.42 -15.70
C GLN A 465 19.80 -10.95 -15.88
N PRO A 466 20.19 -10.25 -14.79
CA PRO A 466 20.60 -8.86 -14.83
C PRO A 466 21.81 -8.63 -15.75
N GLY A 467 21.80 -7.53 -16.49
CA GLY A 467 22.89 -7.11 -17.36
C GLY A 467 23.03 -7.89 -18.67
N LYS A 468 22.25 -8.96 -18.87
CA LYS A 468 22.23 -9.76 -20.10
C LYS A 468 21.40 -9.10 -21.19
N TRP A 469 21.64 -9.51 -22.42
CA TRP A 469 20.89 -9.03 -23.59
C TRP A 469 19.77 -10.00 -23.97
N ASP A 470 18.62 -9.46 -24.32
CA ASP A 470 17.37 -10.18 -24.55
C ASP A 470 16.64 -9.68 -25.80
N THR A 471 15.60 -10.41 -26.22
CA THR A 471 14.75 -10.08 -27.36
C THR A 471 14.12 -8.69 -27.20
N ALA A 472 13.79 -8.03 -28.31
CA ALA A 472 13.45 -6.61 -28.33
C ALA A 472 12.14 -6.28 -27.58
N VAL A 473 11.13 -7.15 -27.64
CA VAL A 473 9.87 -7.02 -26.92
C VAL A 473 9.39 -8.41 -26.49
N GLY A 474 8.98 -8.56 -25.23
CA GLY A 474 8.36 -9.78 -24.74
C GLY A 474 7.26 -9.47 -23.72
N GLY A 475 6.04 -9.94 -23.94
CA GLY A 475 4.92 -9.62 -23.05
C GLY A 475 3.78 -10.64 -23.04
N HIS A 476 2.96 -10.55 -22.00
CA HIS A 476 1.79 -11.42 -21.79
C HIS A 476 0.59 -10.93 -22.60
N VAL A 477 -0.27 -11.86 -23.00
CA VAL A 477 -1.55 -11.55 -23.64
C VAL A 477 -2.64 -11.55 -22.56
N ASP A 478 -3.40 -10.47 -22.45
CA ASP A 478 -4.49 -10.39 -21.48
C ASP A 478 -5.70 -11.24 -21.91
N PHE A 479 -6.50 -11.68 -20.94
CA PHE A 479 -7.70 -12.47 -21.21
C PHE A 479 -8.72 -11.65 -22.03
N GLY A 480 -9.03 -12.13 -23.24
CA GLY A 480 -9.89 -11.45 -24.20
C GLY A 480 -9.14 -10.45 -25.12
N GLU A 481 -7.82 -10.33 -24.98
CA GLU A 481 -6.96 -9.60 -25.89
C GLU A 481 -6.54 -10.47 -27.08
N GLU A 482 -6.52 -9.89 -28.28
CA GLU A 482 -5.98 -10.55 -29.48
C GLU A 482 -4.44 -10.51 -29.47
N ILE A 483 -3.78 -11.58 -29.91
CA ILE A 483 -2.31 -11.71 -29.96
C ILE A 483 -1.63 -10.46 -30.57
N LEU A 484 -2.16 -9.98 -31.71
CA LEU A 484 -1.61 -8.82 -32.39
C LEU A 484 -1.79 -7.52 -31.59
N SER A 485 -2.89 -7.39 -30.83
CA SER A 485 -3.13 -6.22 -29.98
C SER A 485 -2.14 -6.18 -28.82
N ALA A 486 -1.88 -7.34 -28.19
CA ALA A 486 -0.86 -7.47 -27.16
C ALA A 486 0.52 -7.07 -27.69
N LEU A 487 0.91 -7.59 -28.85
CA LEU A 487 2.18 -7.25 -29.49
C LEU A 487 2.34 -5.73 -29.71
N LEU A 488 1.29 -5.06 -30.21
CA LEU A 488 1.31 -3.62 -30.44
C LEU A 488 1.39 -2.83 -29.13
N ARG A 489 0.65 -3.25 -28.09
CA ARG A 489 0.67 -2.66 -26.75
C ARG A 489 2.06 -2.74 -26.14
N GLU A 490 2.63 -3.93 -26.05
CA GLU A 490 3.96 -4.20 -25.49
C GLU A 490 5.05 -3.47 -26.28
N THR A 491 4.98 -3.46 -27.62
CA THR A 491 5.98 -2.77 -28.44
C THR A 491 5.97 -1.25 -28.24
N ARG A 492 4.78 -0.67 -28.08
CA ARG A 492 4.64 0.76 -27.78
C ARG A 492 5.16 1.06 -26.38
N GLU A 493 4.88 0.19 -25.41
CA GLU A 493 5.24 0.37 -24.01
C GLU A 493 6.73 0.15 -23.75
N GLU A 494 7.38 -0.81 -24.42
CA GLU A 494 8.80 -1.09 -24.21
C GLU A 494 9.71 -0.22 -25.10
N LEU A 495 9.34 0.00 -26.37
CA LEU A 495 10.22 0.60 -27.38
C LEU A 495 9.72 1.93 -27.97
N GLY A 496 8.51 2.38 -27.60
CA GLY A 496 7.89 3.57 -28.19
C GLY A 496 7.57 3.45 -29.68
N LEU A 497 7.68 2.25 -30.27
CA LEU A 497 7.45 2.02 -31.69
C LEU A 497 5.94 1.91 -31.96
N THR A 498 5.49 2.64 -32.97
CA THR A 498 4.12 2.69 -33.46
C THR A 498 4.12 2.65 -34.99
N ASP A 499 2.98 2.28 -35.58
CA ASP A 499 2.78 2.21 -37.03
C ASP A 499 3.77 1.27 -37.74
N PHE A 500 3.70 -0.02 -37.43
CA PHE A 500 4.47 -1.08 -38.09
C PHE A 500 3.56 -2.25 -38.47
N GLU A 501 3.98 -3.02 -39.48
CA GLU A 501 3.30 -4.26 -39.88
C GLU A 501 4.17 -5.45 -39.45
N PRO A 502 3.79 -6.18 -38.39
CA PRO A 502 4.54 -7.34 -37.93
C PRO A 502 4.30 -8.55 -38.82
N GLU A 503 5.38 -9.26 -39.15
CA GLU A 503 5.34 -10.55 -39.82
C GLU A 503 5.41 -11.68 -38.80
N PHE A 504 4.41 -12.56 -38.79
CA PHE A 504 4.42 -13.75 -37.95
C PHE A 504 5.51 -14.72 -38.40
N MET A 505 6.35 -15.17 -37.46
CA MET A 505 7.43 -16.12 -37.72
C MET A 505 7.03 -17.54 -37.34
N GLN A 506 6.74 -17.77 -36.07
CA GLN A 506 6.46 -19.11 -35.55
C GLN A 506 5.75 -19.03 -34.19
N LYS A 507 5.09 -20.13 -33.81
CA LYS A 507 4.54 -20.37 -32.47
C LYS A 507 5.15 -21.61 -31.84
N TYR A 508 5.46 -21.58 -30.55
CA TYR A 508 5.96 -22.76 -29.83
C TYR A 508 5.69 -22.72 -28.32
N VAL A 509 5.74 -23.89 -27.68
CA VAL A 509 5.65 -24.02 -26.22
C VAL A 509 7.03 -23.89 -25.60
N PHE A 510 7.15 -22.97 -24.64
CA PHE A 510 8.26 -22.84 -23.71
C PHE A 510 7.82 -23.39 -22.34
N GLU A 511 8.72 -24.11 -21.64
CA GLU A 511 8.44 -24.64 -20.31
C GLU A 511 9.68 -24.51 -19.42
N SER A 512 9.46 -24.02 -18.20
CA SER A 512 10.47 -23.92 -17.14
C SER A 512 9.98 -24.61 -15.87
N GLU A 513 10.75 -24.51 -14.78
CA GLU A 513 10.31 -25.00 -13.46
C GLU A 513 9.13 -24.18 -12.90
N ARG A 514 8.96 -22.92 -13.35
CA ARG A 514 7.97 -21.98 -12.81
C ARG A 514 6.74 -21.79 -13.71
N GLU A 515 6.90 -21.91 -15.03
CA GLU A 515 5.86 -21.51 -15.97
C GLU A 515 5.84 -22.39 -17.23
N LYS A 516 4.74 -22.26 -17.98
CA LYS A 516 4.56 -22.86 -19.30
C LYS A 516 3.88 -21.83 -20.20
N GLU A 517 4.52 -21.47 -21.30
CA GLU A 517 4.12 -20.36 -22.17
C GLU A 517 3.94 -20.80 -23.62
N LEU A 518 2.92 -20.29 -24.31
CA LEU A 518 2.73 -20.43 -25.74
C LEU A 518 3.25 -19.17 -26.44
N VAL A 519 4.51 -19.21 -26.86
CA VAL A 519 5.24 -18.07 -27.43
C VAL A 519 4.83 -17.85 -28.88
N HIS A 520 4.35 -16.64 -29.19
CA HIS A 520 4.07 -16.18 -30.55
C HIS A 520 5.15 -15.19 -30.99
N VAL A 521 5.97 -15.60 -31.96
CA VAL A 521 7.11 -14.81 -32.42
C VAL A 521 6.76 -14.05 -33.69
N PHE A 522 7.08 -12.76 -33.69
CA PHE A 522 6.94 -11.86 -34.83
C PHE A 522 8.26 -11.19 -35.16
N ARG A 523 8.35 -10.63 -36.37
CA ARG A 523 9.44 -9.72 -36.76
C ARG A 523 8.94 -8.47 -37.45
N ILE A 524 9.73 -7.41 -37.35
CA ILE A 524 9.59 -6.19 -38.16
C ILE A 524 10.93 -5.73 -38.70
N VAL A 525 10.90 -4.91 -39.76
CA VAL A 525 12.03 -4.09 -40.20
C VAL A 525 11.65 -2.63 -40.02
N THR A 526 12.43 -1.88 -39.25
CA THR A 526 12.16 -0.47 -38.94
C THR A 526 13.32 0.44 -39.31
N THR A 527 13.00 1.63 -39.84
CA THR A 527 13.93 2.75 -39.97
C THR A 527 13.86 3.71 -38.77
N LYS A 528 12.84 3.57 -37.91
CA LYS A 528 12.71 4.35 -36.68
C LYS A 528 13.67 3.79 -35.64
N THR A 529 14.33 4.66 -34.89
CA THR A 529 15.18 4.25 -33.78
C THR A 529 14.29 3.79 -32.61
N PRO A 530 14.43 2.55 -32.11
CA PRO A 530 13.71 2.14 -30.91
C PRO A 530 14.14 3.00 -29.71
N HIS A 531 13.17 3.38 -28.88
CA HIS A 531 13.37 4.19 -27.68
C HIS A 531 12.95 3.37 -26.44
N PRO A 532 13.89 2.62 -25.84
CA PRO A 532 13.62 1.87 -24.61
C PRO A 532 13.10 2.79 -23.52
N THR A 533 12.09 2.35 -22.77
CA THR A 533 11.66 3.06 -21.56
C THR A 533 12.70 3.01 -20.45
N ASP A 534 12.51 3.81 -19.40
CA ASP A 534 13.37 3.85 -18.21
C ASP A 534 13.40 2.51 -17.43
N GLU A 535 12.61 1.52 -17.85
CA GLU A 535 12.61 0.15 -17.34
C GLU A 535 13.74 -0.74 -17.91
N LEU A 536 14.43 -0.28 -18.95
CA LEU A 536 15.47 -0.99 -19.68
C LEU A 536 16.81 -0.25 -19.58
N ASP A 537 17.95 -0.98 -19.59
CA ASP A 537 19.30 -0.38 -19.57
C ASP A 537 19.80 -0.09 -20.99
N GLY A 538 18.90 0.49 -21.79
CA GLY A 538 19.09 0.75 -23.21
C GLY A 538 18.99 -0.48 -24.11
N GLY A 539 19.31 -0.28 -25.38
CA GLY A 539 19.31 -1.32 -26.41
C GLY A 539 20.05 -0.86 -27.66
N ARG A 540 20.46 -1.82 -28.49
CA ARG A 540 21.13 -1.51 -29.76
C ARG A 540 20.95 -2.63 -30.77
N PHE A 541 21.28 -2.32 -32.02
CA PHE A 541 21.38 -3.31 -33.08
C PHE A 541 22.68 -4.12 -32.96
N PHE A 542 22.57 -5.41 -33.24
CA PHE A 542 23.65 -6.39 -33.30
C PHE A 542 23.66 -7.04 -34.68
N SER A 543 24.84 -7.19 -35.27
CA SER A 543 25.00 -7.99 -36.47
C SER A 543 24.87 -9.48 -36.16
N GLU A 544 24.48 -10.28 -37.15
CA GLU A 544 24.40 -11.73 -37.00
C GLU A 544 25.74 -12.35 -36.56
N GLU A 545 26.85 -11.84 -37.10
CA GLU A 545 28.20 -12.28 -36.73
C GLU A 545 28.50 -12.00 -35.26
N GLU A 546 28.13 -10.81 -34.76
CA GLU A 546 28.33 -10.46 -33.36
C GLU A 546 27.52 -11.36 -32.43
N ILE A 547 26.26 -11.65 -32.80
CA ILE A 547 25.42 -12.58 -32.04
C ILE A 547 26.07 -13.95 -32.00
N ARG A 548 26.45 -14.51 -33.16
CA ARG A 548 27.09 -15.84 -33.26
C ARG A 548 28.36 -15.94 -32.41
N GLN A 549 29.21 -14.91 -32.38
CA GLN A 549 30.43 -14.89 -31.57
C GLN A 549 30.16 -14.86 -30.05
N ARG A 550 28.98 -14.37 -29.63
CA ARG A 550 28.62 -14.19 -28.22
C ARG A 550 27.66 -15.26 -27.69
N LEU A 551 27.09 -16.11 -28.54
CA LEU A 551 26.26 -17.25 -28.09
C LEU A 551 27.06 -18.15 -27.14
N GLN A 552 26.40 -18.63 -26.09
CA GLN A 552 26.99 -19.53 -25.07
C GLN A 552 28.12 -18.89 -24.25
N THR A 553 28.31 -17.57 -24.34
CA THR A 553 29.29 -16.83 -23.51
C THR A 553 28.68 -16.23 -22.26
N ASN A 554 27.43 -16.60 -21.93
CA ASN A 554 26.62 -16.01 -20.86
C ASN A 554 26.22 -14.54 -21.09
N PHE A 555 26.42 -14.04 -22.31
CA PHE A 555 26.14 -12.65 -22.70
C PHE A 555 24.64 -12.41 -22.94
N PHE A 556 23.93 -13.38 -23.51
CA PHE A 556 22.50 -13.32 -23.74
C PHE A 556 21.71 -14.10 -22.69
N THR A 557 20.44 -13.77 -22.55
CA THR A 557 19.49 -14.58 -21.78
C THR A 557 19.35 -15.98 -22.41
N PRO A 558 19.30 -17.07 -21.62
CA PRO A 558 19.00 -18.41 -22.12
C PRO A 558 17.73 -18.48 -22.98
N ASN A 559 16.70 -17.70 -22.67
CA ASN A 559 15.47 -17.64 -23.48
C ASN A 559 15.78 -17.13 -24.89
N PHE A 560 16.43 -15.97 -25.02
CA PHE A 560 16.91 -15.49 -26.31
C PHE A 560 17.83 -16.49 -27.02
N GLU A 561 18.81 -17.11 -26.34
CA GLU A 561 19.71 -18.05 -27.03
C GLU A 561 18.98 -19.28 -27.59
N GLN A 562 17.99 -19.79 -26.85
CA GLN A 562 17.15 -20.91 -27.29
C GLN A 562 16.25 -20.50 -28.46
N GLU A 563 15.62 -19.33 -28.37
CA GLU A 563 14.77 -18.77 -29.43
C GLU A 563 15.60 -18.49 -30.70
N TRP A 564 16.77 -17.86 -30.57
CA TRP A 564 17.68 -17.57 -31.67
C TRP A 564 18.12 -18.86 -32.38
N LYS A 565 18.51 -19.90 -31.63
CA LYS A 565 18.87 -21.20 -32.21
C LYS A 565 17.69 -21.83 -32.95
N ARG A 566 16.47 -21.71 -32.41
CA ARG A 566 15.25 -22.25 -33.03
C ARG A 566 14.91 -21.53 -34.34
N LEU A 567 15.00 -20.21 -34.37
CA LEU A 567 14.55 -19.40 -35.51
C LEU A 567 15.63 -19.22 -36.59
N PHE A 568 16.90 -19.10 -36.19
CA PHE A 568 18.00 -18.71 -37.08
C PHE A 568 19.14 -19.74 -37.13
N GLY A 569 19.09 -20.81 -36.33
CA GLY A 569 20.16 -21.81 -36.21
C GLY A 569 20.28 -22.80 -37.37
N ALA A 570 19.39 -22.77 -38.38
CA ALA A 570 19.37 -23.73 -39.48
C ALA A 570 20.47 -23.54 -40.55
N ASN A 571 21.36 -22.55 -40.40
CA ASN A 571 22.56 -22.36 -41.21
C ASN A 571 23.84 -22.48 -40.36
N SER A 572 23.96 -23.59 -39.62
CA SER A 572 25.20 -24.00 -38.93
C SER A 572 25.96 -25.06 -39.71
#